data_AF-A0A2W5QBT6-F1
#
_entry.id   AF-A0A2W5QBT6-F1
#
_cell.length_a   1.000
_cell.length_b   1.000
_cell.length_c   1.000
_cell.angle_alpha   90.00
_cell.angle_beta   90.00
_cell.angle_gamma   90.00
#
_symmetry.space_group_name_H-M   'P 1'
#
loop_
_entity.id
_entity.type
_entity.pdbx_description
1 polymer ?
#
loop_
_entity_poly.entity_id
_entity_poly.type
_entity_poly.pdbx_seq_one_letter_code
_entity_poly.pdbx_strand_id
1 'polypeptide(L)' 'ALRAVQTSDFMTADWAELPYALLKKVSGRIINEVRGINRVTYDVSSKPPATIEWE' A
#
# COMPACT_ATOMS: atom_id res chain seq x y z
N ALA A 1 -0.52 -6.42 3.44
CA ALA A 1 -0.01 -5.03 3.39
C ALA A 1 -0.96 -4.19 2.55
N LEU A 2 -0.99 -2.86 2.73
CA LEU A 2 -1.63 -1.96 1.78
C LEU A 2 -0.70 -1.79 0.57
N ARG A 3 -1.24 -1.92 -0.64
CA ARG A 3 -0.51 -1.74 -1.89
C ARG A 3 -1.27 -0.76 -2.77
N ALA A 4 -0.57 0.28 -3.23
CA ALA A 4 -1.09 1.22 -4.19
C ALA A 4 0.07 1.65 -5.08
N VAL A 5 -0.14 1.64 -6.38
CA VAL A 5 0.89 1.91 -7.38
C VAL A 5 0.38 2.93 -8.40
N GLN A 6 1.30 3.70 -8.96
CA GLN A 6 1.08 4.56 -10.11
C GLN A 6 1.90 4.05 -11.28
N THR A 7 1.30 4.04 -12.46
CA THR A 7 1.94 3.48 -13.65
C THR A 7 1.58 4.34 -14.85
N SER A 8 2.58 4.69 -15.64
CA SER A 8 2.44 5.36 -16.94
C SER A 8 2.56 4.39 -18.11
N ASP A 9 3.09 3.19 -17.87
CA ASP A 9 3.26 2.13 -18.85
C ASP A 9 3.06 0.75 -18.21
N PHE A 10 2.58 -0.24 -18.97
CA PHE A 10 2.27 -1.57 -18.43
C PHE A 10 3.50 -2.36 -17.89
N MET A 11 4.70 -1.77 -17.95
CA MET A 11 5.97 -2.40 -17.62
C MET A 11 6.51 -1.97 -16.25
N THR A 12 6.32 -0.71 -15.86
CA THR A 12 6.85 -0.11 -14.63
C THR A 12 5.73 0.43 -13.75
N ALA A 13 5.95 0.43 -12.44
CA ALA A 13 5.02 1.02 -11.50
C ALA A 13 5.75 1.49 -10.25
N ASP A 14 5.57 2.76 -9.89
CA ASP A 14 6.05 3.28 -8.63
C ASP A 14 4.99 3.08 -7.55
N TRP A 15 5.43 2.91 -6.31
CA TRP A 15 4.52 2.97 -5.19
C TRP A 15 3.93 4.38 -5.10
N ALA A 16 2.64 4.48 -4.78
CA ALA A 16 1.96 5.76 -4.76
C ALA A 16 2.32 6.57 -3.51
N GLU A 17 2.77 7.82 -3.69
CA GLU A 17 3.01 8.75 -2.57
C GLU A 17 1.69 9.28 -1.98
N LEU A 18 0.98 8.40 -1.27
CA LEU A 18 -0.29 8.73 -0.64
C LEU A 18 -0.08 9.69 0.55
N PRO A 19 -0.94 10.72 0.72
CA PRO A 19 -0.82 11.65 1.84
C PRO A 19 -0.85 10.92 3.19
N TYR A 20 0.07 11.26 4.09
CA TYR A 20 0.14 10.63 5.42
C TYR A 20 -1.18 10.71 6.22
N ALA A 21 -1.96 11.77 6.03
CA ALA A 21 -3.28 11.90 6.65
C ALA A 21 -4.27 10.80 6.19
N LEU A 22 -4.21 10.42 4.91
CA LEU A 22 -5.00 9.32 4.36
C LEU A 22 -4.52 7.98 4.94
N LEU A 23 -3.21 7.74 4.94
CA LEU A 23 -2.63 6.51 5.51
C LEU A 23 -2.99 6.34 6.98
N LYS A 24 -2.94 7.43 7.77
CA LYS A 24 -3.37 7.45 9.18
C LYS A 24 -4.85 7.11 9.34
N LYS A 25 -5.72 7.67 8.49
CA LYS A 25 -7.16 7.37 8.52
C LYS A 25 -7.42 5.90 8.20
N VAL A 26 -6.80 5.37 7.14
CA VAL A 26 -7.00 3.99 6.70
C VAL A 26 -6.47 3.00 7.73
N SER A 27 -5.26 3.19 8.25
CA SER A 27 -4.68 2.29 9.26
C SER A 27 -5.50 2.27 10.55
N GLY A 28 -5.96 3.43 11.03
CA GLY A 28 -6.83 3.53 12.21
C GLY A 28 -8.16 2.80 12.02
N ARG A 29 -8.80 2.94 10.85
CA ARG A 29 -10.04 2.22 10.54
C ARG A 29 -9.84 0.72 10.52
N ILE A 30 -8.80 0.23 9.84
CA ILE A 30 -8.53 -1.22 9.75
C ILE A 30 -8.34 -1.82 11.14
N ILE A 31 -7.49 -1.21 11.99
CA ILE A 31 -7.19 -1.74 13.32
C ILE A 31 -8.42 -1.73 14.23
N ASN A 32 -9.26 -0.70 14.14
CA ASN A 32 -10.43 -0.55 15.03
C ASN A 32 -11.66 -1.33 14.55
N GLU A 33 -11.85 -1.47 13.23
CA GLU A 33 -13.06 -2.06 12.64
C GLU A 33 -12.87 -3.55 12.33
N VAL A 34 -11.64 -4.03 12.06
CA VAL A 34 -11.36 -5.41 11.65
C VAL A 34 -10.71 -6.20 12.78
N ARG A 35 -11.52 -7.07 13.41
CA ARG A 35 -11.04 -7.94 14.50
C ARG A 35 -9.91 -8.87 14.02
N GLY A 36 -8.89 -9.01 14.84
CA GLY A 36 -7.74 -9.88 14.56
C GLY A 36 -6.61 -9.20 13.78
N ILE A 37 -6.78 -7.96 13.32
CA ILE A 37 -5.71 -7.19 12.68
C ILE A 37 -5.17 -6.14 13.65
N ASN A 38 -3.88 -6.25 13.99
CA ASN A 38 -3.21 -5.34 14.93
C ASN A 38 -2.10 -4.50 14.29
N ARG A 39 -1.82 -4.70 13.00
CA ARG A 39 -0.75 -4.03 12.26
C ARG A 39 -1.14 -3.83 10.81
N VAL A 40 -0.83 -2.65 10.31
CA VAL A 40 -0.99 -2.28 8.90
C VAL A 40 0.35 -1.73 8.42
N THR A 41 0.82 -2.23 7.29
CA THR A 41 2.01 -1.74 6.58
C THR A 41 1.63 -1.23 5.21
N TYR A 42 2.39 -0.28 4.66
CA TYR A 42 2.24 0.18 3.28
C TYR A 42 3.49 -0.23 2.50
N ASP A 43 3.29 -0.84 1.33
CA ASP A 43 4.39 -1.34 0.50
C ASP A 43 4.95 -0.23 -0.40
N VAL A 44 6.21 0.12 -0.13
CA VAL A 44 7.00 1.18 -0.78
C VAL A 44 8.01 0.65 -1.80
N SER A 45 7.79 -0.56 -2.32
CA SER A 45 8.69 -1.17 -3.31
C SER A 45 8.19 -0.89 -4.74
N SER A 46 9.02 -0.29 -5.61
CA SER A 46 8.66 -0.09 -7.03
C SER A 46 8.82 -1.38 -7.84
N LYS A 47 8.07 -1.45 -8.96
CA LYS A 47 8.23 -2.43 -10.03
C LYS A 47 9.03 -1.77 -11.16
N PRO A 48 10.21 -2.32 -11.55
CA PRO A 48 11.02 -3.34 -10.88
C PRO A 48 11.79 -2.80 -9.65
N PRO A 49 12.32 -3.65 -8.74
CA PRO A 49 12.49 -5.11 -8.85
C PRO A 49 11.33 -5.94 -8.29
N ALA A 50 10.38 -5.32 -7.59
CA ALA A 50 9.23 -6.04 -7.04
C ALA A 50 8.14 -6.28 -8.09
N THR A 51 7.20 -7.16 -7.77
CA THR A 51 5.92 -7.31 -8.47
C THR A 51 4.85 -6.41 -7.86
N ILE A 52 3.72 -6.23 -8.55
CA ILE A 52 2.58 -5.49 -7.99
C ILE A 52 1.92 -6.33 -6.90
N GLU A 53 1.61 -7.59 -7.23
CA GLU A 53 1.11 -8.59 -6.29
C GLU A 53 2.25 -9.18 -5.45
N TRP A 54 1.89 -9.78 -4.31
CA TRP A 54 2.82 -10.37 -3.35
C TRP A 54 3.06 -11.88 -3.56
N GLU A 55 2.44 -12.49 -4.58
CA GLU A 55 2.55 -13.91 -4.94
C GLU A 55 2.86 -14.09 -6.43
#